data_AF-A0A3S1DFG1-F1
#
_entry.id   AF-A0A3S1DFG1-F1
#
_cell.length_a   1.000
_cell.length_b   1.000
_cell.length_c   1.000
_cell.angle_alpha   90.00
_cell.angle_beta   90.00
_cell.angle_gamma   90.00
#
_symmetry.space_group_name_H-M   'P 1'
#
loop_
_entity.id
_entity.type
_entity.pdbx_description
1 polymer ?
#
loop_
_entity_poly.entity_id
_entity_poly.type
_entity_poly.pdbx_seq_one_letter_code
_entity_poly.pdbx_strand_id
1 'polypeptide(L)'
;MTSKRTAHIISHTHWDREWYLPYEKHHVRLENKERLGKYITEGHLLIGPWYILQDAFLTSGEANVRNMQIGHQDSKRYGEPSKIGYFPDTFGLVGQTP
;
A
#
# COMPACT_ATOMS: atom_id res chain seq x y z
N MET A 1 -21.98 -33.23 -10.71
CA MET A 1 -21.29 -32.12 -11.40
C MET A 1 -20.31 -31.50 -10.43
N THR A 2 -19.01 -31.59 -10.68
CA THR A 2 -17.99 -30.95 -9.83
C THR A 2 -18.00 -29.45 -10.09
N SER A 3 -18.19 -28.64 -9.05
CA SER A 3 -18.17 -27.17 -9.14
C SER A 3 -16.76 -26.69 -9.55
N LYS A 4 -16.69 -25.88 -10.61
CA LYS A 4 -15.45 -25.26 -11.08
C LYS A 4 -15.01 -24.20 -10.06
N ARG A 5 -13.79 -24.30 -9.55
CA ARG A 5 -13.19 -23.29 -8.65
C ARG A 5 -12.36 -22.29 -9.47
N THR A 6 -12.39 -21.03 -9.07
CA THR A 6 -11.55 -19.96 -9.63
C THR A 6 -10.43 -19.65 -8.64
N ALA A 7 -9.19 -19.55 -9.12
CA ALA A 7 -8.04 -19.11 -8.34
C ALA A 7 -7.62 -17.71 -8.78
N HIS A 8 -7.52 -16.78 -7.84
CA HIS A 8 -7.01 -15.43 -8.06
C HIS A 8 -5.59 -15.34 -7.52
N ILE A 9 -4.62 -14.99 -8.37
CA ILE A 9 -3.22 -14.83 -7.98
C ILE A 9 -2.89 -13.33 -8.01
N ILE A 10 -2.44 -12.78 -6.88
CA ILE A 10 -2.07 -11.37 -6.74
C ILE A 10 -0.59 -11.32 -6.35
N SER A 11 0.26 -10.97 -7.32
CA SER A 11 1.69 -10.76 -7.08
C SER A 11 1.90 -9.47 -6.28
N HIS A 12 2.62 -9.56 -5.16
CA HIS A 12 2.98 -8.41 -4.34
C HIS A 12 4.30 -8.68 -3.61
N THR A 13 4.89 -7.61 -3.08
CA THR A 13 6.00 -7.68 -2.13
C THR A 13 5.63 -6.86 -0.91
N HIS A 14 5.66 -7.47 0.28
CA HIS A 14 5.59 -6.72 1.53
C HIS A 14 6.96 -6.07 1.76
N TRP A 15 7.01 -4.74 1.83
CA TRP A 15 8.26 -3.98 1.84
C TRP A 15 8.33 -3.05 3.05
N ASP A 16 8.95 -3.53 4.12
CA ASP A 16 9.30 -2.70 5.26
C ASP A 16 10.28 -1.63 4.83
N ARG A 17 9.95 -0.36 5.09
CA ARG A 17 10.81 0.77 4.71
C ARG A 17 12.18 0.67 5.36
N GLU A 18 12.22 0.20 6.60
CA GLU A 18 13.41 -0.09 7.39
C GLU A 18 13.04 -1.09 8.49
N TRP A 19 13.95 -2.02 8.80
CA TRP A 19 13.72 -3.05 9.83
C TRP A 19 15.05 -3.54 10.42
N TYR A 20 15.50 -4.75 10.10
CA TYR A 20 16.74 -5.34 10.65
C TYR A 20 18.04 -4.80 10.02
N LEU A 21 17.94 -4.06 8.91
CA LEU A 21 19.04 -3.30 8.30
C LEU A 21 18.63 -1.82 8.20
N PRO A 22 19.61 -0.89 8.20
CA PRO A 22 19.34 0.53 8.02
C PRO A 22 18.58 0.84 6.73
N TYR A 23 17.83 1.94 6.73
CA TYR A 23 17.06 2.42 5.58
C TYR A 23 17.81 2.32 4.24
N GLU A 24 19.06 2.77 4.17
CA GLU A 24 19.83 2.79 2.91
C GLU A 24 20.08 1.39 2.31
N LYS A 25 20.00 0.32 3.11
CA LYS A 25 20.10 -1.06 2.61
C LYS A 25 18.78 -1.59 2.02
N HIS A 26 17.66 -1.04 2.48
CA HIS A 26 16.31 -1.38 2.02
C HIS A 26 15.75 -0.37 1.02
N HIS A 27 16.40 0.78 0.86
CA HIS A 27 15.97 1.84 -0.02
C HIS A 27 16.38 1.52 -1.47
N VAL A 28 15.47 0.87 -2.19
CA VAL A 28 15.59 0.73 -3.65
C VAL A 28 15.00 1.97 -4.30
N ARG A 29 15.81 2.69 -5.09
CA ARG A 29 15.35 3.85 -5.84
C ARG A 29 14.72 3.44 -7.16
N LEU A 30 13.45 3.78 -7.33
CA LEU A 30 12.79 3.77 -8.64
C LEU A 30 13.17 5.07 -9.36
N GLU A 31 14.24 5.02 -10.15
CA GLU A 31 14.81 6.23 -10.77
C GLU A 31 14.00 6.73 -11.99
N ASN A 32 13.17 5.87 -12.57
CA ASN A 32 12.41 6.19 -13.78
C ASN A 32 10.94 6.49 -13.49
N LYS A 33 10.68 7.75 -13.09
CA LYS A 33 9.32 8.25 -12.76
C LYS A 33 8.34 8.15 -13.92
N GLU A 34 8.79 8.39 -15.15
CA GLU A 34 7.93 8.33 -16.34
C GLU A 34 7.46 6.90 -16.60
N ARG A 35 8.39 5.94 -16.58
CA ARG A 35 8.07 4.52 -16.73
C ARG A 35 7.16 4.02 -15.60
N LEU A 36 7.42 4.46 -14.37
CA LEU A 36 6.57 4.13 -13.23
C LEU A 36 5.14 4.65 -13.42
N GLY A 37 4.99 5.92 -13.79
CA GLY A 37 3.70 6.54 -14.08
C GLY A 37 2.93 5.78 -15.15
N LYS A 38 3.60 5.41 -16.26
CA LYS A 38 3.01 4.59 -17.32
C LYS A 38 2.45 3.28 -16.79
N TYR A 39 3.24 2.50 -16.05
CA TYR A 39 2.78 1.22 -15.49
C TYR A 39 1.63 1.36 -14.50
N ILE A 40 1.58 2.44 -13.73
CA ILE A 40 0.45 2.73 -12.85
C ILE A 40 -0.80 3.04 -13.68
N THR A 41 -0.70 3.93 -14.67
CA THR A 41 -1.84 4.32 -15.52
C THR A 41 -2.40 3.16 -16.36
N GLU A 42 -1.54 2.23 -16.78
CA GLU A 42 -1.92 1.02 -17.52
C GLU A 42 -2.50 -0.09 -16.61
N GLY A 43 -2.52 0.13 -15.28
CA GLY A 43 -3.03 -0.85 -14.32
C GLY A 43 -2.10 -2.02 -14.03
N HIS A 44 -0.85 -1.95 -14.46
CA HIS A 44 0.18 -2.95 -14.16
C HIS A 44 0.71 -2.82 -12.72
N LEU A 45 0.60 -1.63 -12.12
CA LEU A 45 0.96 -1.37 -10.74
C LEU A 45 -0.23 -0.77 -9.98
N LEU A 46 -0.69 -1.48 -8.96
CA LEU A 46 -1.71 -1.02 -8.04
C LEU A 46 -1.04 -0.25 -6.90
N ILE A 47 -1.51 0.97 -6.62
CA ILE A 47 -0.94 1.85 -5.58
C ILE A 47 -2.01 2.32 -4.59
N GLY A 48 -1.57 2.83 -3.43
CA GLY A 48 -2.43 3.27 -2.35
C GLY A 48 -3.14 2.11 -1.63
N PRO A 49 -4.20 2.38 -0.83
CA PRO A 49 -4.76 3.70 -0.54
C PRO A 49 -3.98 4.48 0.53
N TRP A 50 -3.10 3.81 1.26
CA TRP A 50 -2.29 4.40 2.32
C TRP A 50 -1.06 5.12 1.76
N TYR A 51 -0.55 6.10 2.50
CA TYR A 51 0.77 6.66 2.24
C TYR A 51 1.89 5.73 2.73
N ILE A 52 1.74 5.17 3.93
CA ILE A 52 2.62 4.16 4.54
C ILE A 52 1.79 3.07 5.24
N LEU A 53 2.42 1.95 5.60
CA LEU A 53 1.83 0.94 6.47
C LEU A 53 2.17 1.30 7.92
N GLN A 54 1.16 1.66 8.71
CA GLN A 54 1.32 2.13 10.08
C GLN A 54 1.03 1.04 11.11
N ASP A 55 1.58 1.23 12.31
CA ASP A 55 1.00 0.66 13.51
C ASP A 55 -0.25 1.46 13.92
N ALA A 56 -1.38 0.78 14.09
CA ALA A 56 -2.68 1.42 14.29
C ALA A 56 -2.85 2.01 15.70
N PHE A 57 -2.18 1.47 16.72
CA PHE A 57 -2.32 1.90 18.12
C PHE A 57 -1.22 2.89 18.55
N LEU A 58 -0.04 2.79 17.95
CA LEU A 58 1.12 3.63 18.28
C LEU A 58 1.13 4.96 17.50
N THR A 59 0.22 5.13 16.55
CA THR A 59 -0.01 6.40 15.86
C THR A 59 -1.31 7.05 16.34
N SER A 60 -1.37 8.39 16.32
CA SER A 60 -2.60 9.09 16.75
C SER A 60 -3.77 8.81 15.79
N GLY A 61 -5.00 8.97 16.28
CA GLY A 61 -6.19 8.83 15.44
C GLY A 61 -6.16 9.75 14.20
N GLU A 62 -5.73 10.99 14.37
CA GLU A 62 -5.55 11.93 13.27
C GLU A 62 -4.45 11.46 12.30
N ALA A 63 -3.34 10.89 12.79
CA ALA A 63 -2.29 10.36 11.92
C ALA A 63 -2.80 9.21 11.03
N ASN A 64 -3.67 8.34 11.55
CA ASN A 64 -4.34 7.31 10.76
C ASN A 64 -5.19 7.92 9.62
N VAL A 65 -5.97 8.96 9.92
CA VAL A 65 -6.77 9.68 8.91
C VAL A 65 -5.87 10.37 7.87
N ARG A 66 -4.79 11.02 8.30
CA ARG A 66 -3.83 11.68 7.41
C ARG A 66 -3.10 10.70 6.51
N ASN A 67 -2.74 9.53 7.01
CA ASN A 67 -2.14 8.47 6.21
C ASN A 67 -3.02 8.10 5.01
N MET A 68 -4.32 7.96 5.23
CA MET A 68 -5.29 7.74 4.15
C MET A 68 -5.42 8.95 3.22
N GLN A 69 -5.56 10.15 3.78
CA GLN A 69 -5.74 11.39 3.01
C GLN A 69 -4.57 11.64 2.06
N ILE A 70 -3.34 11.52 2.56
CA ILE A 70 -2.11 11.72 1.78
C ILE A 70 -1.97 10.61 0.74
N GLY A 71 -2.20 9.35 1.12
CA GLY A 71 -2.12 8.22 0.19
C GLY A 71 -3.08 8.35 -0.99
N HIS A 72 -4.30 8.85 -0.74
CA HIS A 72 -5.27 9.16 -1.81
C HIS A 72 -4.81 10.34 -2.68
N GLN A 73 -4.30 11.42 -2.07
CA GLN A 73 -3.80 12.58 -2.83
C GLN A 73 -2.61 12.22 -3.73
N ASP A 74 -1.68 11.40 -3.23
CA ASP A 74 -0.52 10.96 -3.99
C ASP A 74 -0.91 9.98 -5.09
N SER A 75 -1.81 9.04 -4.82
CA SER A 75 -2.28 8.07 -5.82
C SER A 75 -3.04 8.76 -6.96
N LYS A 76 -3.88 9.75 -6.64
CA LYS A 76 -4.66 10.54 -7.63
C LYS A 76 -3.80 11.30 -8.65
N ARG A 77 -2.50 11.45 -8.42
CA ARG A 77 -1.57 12.01 -9.42
C ARG A 77 -1.35 11.08 -10.61
N TYR A 78 -1.60 9.78 -10.42
CA TYR A 78 -1.40 8.74 -11.43
C TYR A 78 -2.67 7.99 -11.81
N GLY A 79 -3.68 7.95 -10.94
CA GLY A 79 -4.95 7.27 -11.20
C GLY A 79 -5.76 7.05 -9.93
N GLU A 80 -6.75 6.18 -9.99
CA GLU A 80 -7.56 5.85 -8.82
C GLU A 80 -6.76 4.99 -7.82
N PRO A 81 -6.79 5.29 -6.50
CA PRO A 81 -6.17 4.45 -5.50
C PRO A 81 -6.85 3.08 -5.41
N SER A 82 -6.09 2.09 -4.96
CA SER A 82 -6.61 0.75 -4.66
C SER A 82 -7.66 0.84 -3.54
N LYS A 83 -8.85 0.29 -3.79
CA LYS A 83 -9.98 0.34 -2.85
C LYS A 83 -9.96 -0.80 -1.81
N ILE A 84 -8.79 -1.04 -1.22
CA ILE A 84 -8.56 -2.11 -0.24
C ILE A 84 -7.76 -1.54 0.93
N GLY A 85 -8.33 -1.59 2.13
CA GLY A 85 -7.57 -1.31 3.35
C GLY A 85 -6.52 -2.38 3.57
N TYR A 86 -5.25 -2.01 3.43
CA TYR A 86 -4.12 -2.94 3.48
C TYR A 86 -3.41 -2.90 4.84
N PHE A 87 -3.66 -3.89 5.68
CA PHE A 87 -3.05 -4.07 7.01
C PHE A 87 -2.45 -5.49 7.13
N PRO A 88 -1.48 -5.86 6.27
CA PRO A 88 -1.01 -7.24 6.17
C PRO A 88 -0.24 -7.72 7.40
N ASP A 89 0.43 -6.80 8.11
CA ASP A 89 1.29 -7.10 9.26
C ASP A 89 1.18 -6.02 10.37
N THR A 90 -0.02 -5.49 10.55
CA THR A 90 -0.28 -4.53 11.65
C THR A 90 -0.52 -5.30 12.95
N PHE A 91 0.18 -4.95 14.03
CA PHE A 91 0.06 -5.61 15.34
C PHE A 91 -1.21 -5.19 16.10
N GLY A 92 -2.34 -5.70 15.62
CA GLY A 92 -3.67 -5.37 16.13
C GLY A 92 -4.28 -4.15 15.43
N LEU A 93 -5.60 -4.17 15.29
CA LEU A 93 -6.36 -3.13 14.58
C LEU A 93 -7.24 -2.35 15.56
N VAL A 94 -7.39 -1.04 15.30
CA VAL A 94 -8.34 -0.22 16.04
C VAL A 94 -9.78 -0.65 15.71
N GLY A 95 -10.66 -0.62 16.71
CA GLY A 95 -12.07 -1.04 16.55
C GLY A 95 -12.87 -0.20 15.56
N GLN A 96 -12.37 0.99 15.21
CA GLN A 96 -12.95 1.97 14.28
C GLN A 96 -12.49 1.77 12.83
N THR A 97 -11.89 0.61 12.51
CA THR A 97 -11.46 0.29 11.13
C THR A 97 -12.64 0.14 10.15
N PRO A 98 -13.78 -0.48 10.52
CA PRO A 98 -15.00 -0.48 9.70
C PRO A 98 -15.74 0.86 9.75
#